data_AF-A0A455U7Q5-F1
#
_entry.id   AF-A0A455U7Q5-F1
#
_cell.length_a   1.000
_cell.length_b   1.000
_cell.length_c   1.000
_cell.angle_alpha   90.00
_cell.angle_beta   90.00
_cell.angle_gamma   90.00
#
_symmetry.space_group_name_H-M   'P 1'
#
loop_
_entity.id
_entity.type
_entity.pdbx_description
1 polymer ?
#
loop_
_entity_poly.entity_id
_entity_poly.type
_entity_poly.pdbx_seq_one_letter_code
_entity_poly.pdbx_strand_id
1 'polypeptide(L)'
;MPIAALLGAPTGALIWLAWQRRRLGYGGVPAAVTTMHRQLPWLLLPSANEIVVLGAAGYLGHLCVGLVDTQQLAPLLVVLNPWGAFNAVLAMLMVVGLAQVGINPIVTVTLLVGLLPTLGIEGLSPALIGASLMVGWALALMSSPMTASMLILSRFTGVPAQQIGYRWNGRFLLASIPLLAAWFAWSPF
;
A
#
# COMPACT_ATOMS: atom_id res chain seq x y z
N MET A 1 -8.71 10.06 -5.37
CA MET A 1 -8.74 8.76 -4.65
C MET A 1 -8.91 8.89 -3.13
N PRO A 2 -8.15 9.73 -2.39
CA PRO A 2 -8.24 9.79 -0.91
C PRO A 2 -9.61 10.25 -0.39
N ILE A 3 -10.19 11.28 -1.01
CA ILE A 3 -11.49 11.86 -0.61
C ILE A 3 -12.64 10.84 -0.76
N ALA A 4 -12.62 10.05 -1.84
CA ALA A 4 -13.64 9.04 -2.09
C ALA A 4 -13.61 7.90 -1.06
N ALA A 5 -12.42 7.48 -0.63
CA ALA A 5 -12.28 6.49 0.44
C ALA A 5 -12.67 7.06 1.82
N LEU A 6 -12.24 8.29 2.11
CA LEU A 6 -12.52 8.98 3.38
C LEU A 6 -13.99 9.31 3.59
N LEU A 7 -14.73 9.60 2.52
CA LEU A 7 -16.17 9.86 2.60
C LEU A 7 -16.98 8.58 2.38
N GLY A 8 -16.56 7.70 1.47
CA GLY A 8 -17.30 6.51 1.08
C GLY A 8 -17.35 5.43 2.16
N ALA A 9 -16.22 5.18 2.84
CA ALA A 9 -16.17 4.18 3.90
C ALA A 9 -17.09 4.51 5.11
N PRO A 10 -17.04 5.71 5.71
CA PRO A 10 -17.92 6.02 6.84
C PRO A 10 -19.38 6.17 6.42
N THR A 11 -19.67 6.69 5.23
CA THR A 11 -21.07 6.79 4.75
C THR A 11 -21.65 5.42 4.47
N GLY A 12 -20.90 4.52 3.83
CA GLY A 12 -21.29 3.13 3.62
C GLY A 12 -21.51 2.39 4.93
N ALA A 13 -20.62 2.56 5.92
CA ALA A 13 -20.78 1.99 7.25
C ALA A 13 -22.03 2.51 7.98
N LEU A 14 -22.33 3.82 7.87
CA LEU A 14 -23.54 4.44 8.44
C LEU A 14 -24.81 3.90 7.78
N ILE A 15 -24.83 3.79 6.45
CA ILE A 15 -25.96 3.24 5.69
C ILE A 15 -26.20 1.79 6.09
N TRP A 16 -25.14 0.99 6.20
CA TRP A 16 -25.22 -0.40 6.63
C TRP A 16 -25.76 -0.53 8.06
N LEU A 17 -25.23 0.25 9.01
CA LEU A 17 -25.68 0.26 10.40
C LEU A 17 -27.14 0.72 10.54
N ALA A 18 -27.55 1.74 9.77
CA ALA A 18 -28.93 2.21 9.75
C ALA A 18 -29.87 1.12 9.21
N TRP A 19 -29.48 0.42 8.13
CA TRP A 19 -30.22 -0.74 7.64
C TRP A 19 -30.32 -1.84 8.69
N GLN A 20 -29.20 -2.24 9.30
CA GLN A 20 -29.19 -3.30 10.32
C GLN A 20 -30.10 -2.96 11.51
N ARG A 21 -30.20 -1.67 11.86
CA ARG A 21 -30.98 -1.16 13.00
C ARG A 21 -32.34 -0.56 12.62
N ARG A 22 -32.82 -0.79 11.39
CA ARG A 22 -34.09 -0.21 10.89
C ARG A 22 -35.32 -0.54 11.75
N ARG A 23 -35.26 -1.60 12.55
CA ARG A 23 -36.34 -2.03 13.45
C ARG A 23 -36.43 -1.22 14.76
N LEU A 24 -35.46 -0.35 15.05
CA LEU A 24 -35.39 0.44 16.29
C LEU A 24 -36.06 1.84 16.17
N GLY A 25 -36.85 2.08 15.12
CA GLY A 25 -37.51 3.38 14.87
C GLY A 25 -36.62 4.40 14.15
N TYR A 26 -37.25 5.40 13.50
CA TYR A 26 -36.58 6.45 12.69
C TYR A 26 -35.56 5.93 11.67
N GLY A 27 -35.86 4.80 11.02
CA GLY A 27 -34.97 4.18 10.03
C GLY A 27 -33.64 3.69 10.60
N GLY A 28 -33.48 3.58 11.93
CA GLY A 28 -32.26 3.12 12.59
C GLY A 28 -31.11 4.14 12.60
N VAL A 29 -31.30 5.34 12.03
CA VAL A 29 -30.25 6.36 11.85
C VAL A 29 -29.71 6.89 13.19
N PRO A 30 -30.53 7.27 14.18
CA PRO A 30 -30.01 7.75 15.46
C PRO A 30 -29.16 6.67 16.15
N ALA A 31 -29.66 5.43 16.16
CA ALA A 31 -28.97 4.29 16.75
C ALA A 31 -27.66 3.94 16.00
N ALA A 32 -27.60 4.14 14.68
CA ALA A 32 -26.39 3.98 13.89
C ALA A 32 -25.32 5.01 14.26
N VAL A 33 -25.70 6.30 14.34
CA VAL A 33 -24.79 7.39 14.72
C VAL A 33 -24.26 7.20 16.14
N THR A 34 -25.12 6.87 17.13
CA THR A 34 -24.67 6.66 18.51
C THR A 34 -23.72 5.46 18.62
N THR A 35 -23.96 4.41 17.84
CA THR A 35 -23.09 3.22 17.82
C THR A 35 -21.73 3.55 17.20
N MET A 36 -21.75 4.25 16.06
CA MET A 36 -20.53 4.67 15.40
C MET A 36 -19.70 5.59 16.30
N HIS A 37 -20.32 6.59 16.95
CA HIS A 37 -19.64 7.46 17.90
C HIS A 37 -19.05 6.70 19.10
N ARG A 38 -19.76 5.71 19.64
CA ARG A 38 -19.25 4.87 20.75
C ARG A 38 -18.14 3.91 20.33
N GLN A 39 -18.17 3.41 19.10
CA GLN A 39 -17.17 2.47 18.58
C GLN A 39 -15.97 3.17 17.93
N LEU A 40 -16.10 4.44 17.55
CA LEU A 40 -15.05 5.21 16.90
C LEU A 40 -13.72 5.19 17.68
N PRO A 41 -13.68 5.38 19.02
CA PRO A 41 -12.42 5.27 19.76
C PRO A 41 -11.81 3.88 19.64
N TRP A 42 -12.63 2.83 19.75
CA TRP A 42 -12.17 1.44 19.66
C TRP A 42 -11.67 1.06 18.26
N LEU A 43 -12.20 1.69 17.21
CA LEU A 43 -11.78 1.48 15.83
C LEU A 43 -10.51 2.27 15.49
N LEU A 44 -10.39 3.51 16.00
CA LEU A 44 -9.27 4.40 15.68
C LEU A 44 -8.06 4.16 16.57
N LEU A 45 -8.22 3.79 17.83
CA LEU A 45 -7.11 3.62 18.77
C LEU A 45 -6.09 2.56 18.31
N PRO A 46 -6.48 1.36 17.84
CA PRO A 46 -5.53 0.39 17.32
C PRO A 46 -4.90 0.82 15.99
N SER A 47 -5.65 1.55 15.16
CA SER A 47 -5.24 2.00 13.82
C SER A 47 -4.48 3.33 13.84
N ALA A 48 -4.36 3.98 15.00
CA ALA A 48 -3.71 5.29 15.14
C ALA A 48 -2.25 5.24 14.66
N ASN A 49 -1.53 4.16 14.96
CA ASN A 49 -0.16 3.99 14.52
C ASN A 49 -0.07 3.89 12.99
N GLU A 50 -0.99 3.17 12.35
CA GLU A 50 -1.04 3.11 10.88
C GLU A 50 -1.36 4.47 10.27
N ILE A 51 -2.35 5.18 10.82
CA ILE A 51 -2.72 6.52 10.34
C ILE A 51 -1.55 7.50 10.46
N VAL A 52 -0.84 7.47 11.60
CA VAL A 52 0.34 8.31 11.81
C VAL A 52 1.47 7.94 10.85
N VAL A 53 1.76 6.65 10.68
CA VAL A 53 2.81 6.21 9.75
C VAL A 53 2.48 6.58 8.31
N LEU A 54 1.22 6.44 7.88
CA LEU A 54 0.75 6.85 6.56
C LEU A 54 0.85 8.35 6.35
N GLY A 55 0.36 9.13 7.32
CA GLY A 55 0.44 10.58 7.29
C GLY A 55 1.89 11.07 7.29
N ALA A 56 2.73 10.51 8.16
CA ALA A 56 4.15 10.82 8.24
C ALA A 56 4.89 10.42 6.97
N ALA A 57 4.62 9.26 6.36
CA ALA A 57 5.24 8.85 5.11
C ALA A 57 4.87 9.79 3.95
N GLY A 58 3.59 10.18 3.85
CA GLY A 58 3.13 11.13 2.84
C GLY A 58 3.73 12.53 3.05
N TYR A 59 3.77 12.99 4.31
CA TYR A 59 4.38 14.27 4.66
C TYR A 59 5.90 14.27 4.46
N LEU A 60 6.60 13.19 4.83
CA LEU A 60 8.03 13.00 4.56
C LEU A 60 8.31 13.03 3.06
N GLY A 61 7.50 12.34 2.25
CA GLY A 61 7.60 12.42 0.80
C GLY A 61 7.47 13.86 0.28
N HIS A 62 6.51 14.62 0.80
CA HIS A 62 6.36 16.04 0.46
C HIS A 62 7.53 16.91 0.95
N LEU A 63 8.00 16.70 2.17
CA LEU A 63 9.17 17.38 2.72
C LEU A 63 10.44 17.08 1.94
N CYS A 64 10.61 15.83 1.48
CA CYS A 64 11.72 15.47 0.60
C CYS A 64 11.72 16.35 -0.65
N VAL A 65 10.57 16.63 -1.27
CA VAL A 65 10.51 17.55 -2.43
C VAL A 65 11.09 18.94 -2.09
N GLY A 66 10.81 19.46 -0.90
CA GLY A 66 11.16 20.83 -0.52
C GLY A 66 12.52 20.98 0.17
N LEU A 67 13.03 19.93 0.82
CA LEU A 67 14.25 19.94 1.64
C LEU A 67 15.42 19.19 1.01
N VAL A 68 15.18 18.38 -0.01
CA VAL A 68 16.24 17.69 -0.72
C VAL A 68 17.05 18.70 -1.51
N ASP A 69 18.25 18.97 -1.02
CA ASP A 69 19.30 19.53 -1.83
C ASP A 69 19.76 18.46 -2.83
N THR A 70 19.64 18.77 -4.12
CA THR A 70 20.04 17.87 -5.20
C THR A 70 21.53 17.49 -5.10
N GLN A 71 22.36 18.31 -4.44
CA GLN A 71 23.75 17.96 -4.14
C GLN A 71 23.90 16.77 -3.19
N GLN A 72 23.03 16.61 -2.19
CA GLN A 72 23.12 15.51 -1.24
C GLN A 72 22.66 14.17 -1.83
N LEU A 73 21.79 14.22 -2.84
CA LEU A 73 21.37 13.04 -3.60
C LEU A 73 22.30 12.67 -4.74
N ALA A 74 23.27 13.52 -5.09
CA ALA A 74 24.19 13.25 -6.19
C ALA A 74 24.84 11.85 -6.13
N PRO A 75 25.31 11.34 -4.98
CA PRO A 75 25.86 9.98 -4.90
C PRO A 75 24.82 8.89 -5.20
N LEU A 76 23.58 9.08 -4.73
CA LEU A 76 22.49 8.14 -4.99
C LEU A 76 22.09 8.18 -6.47
N LEU A 77 22.03 9.37 -7.07
CA LEU A 77 21.71 9.55 -8.49
C LEU A 77 22.79 8.98 -9.40
N VAL A 78 24.08 9.06 -9.03
CA VAL A 78 25.15 8.38 -9.80
C VAL A 78 24.91 6.87 -9.90
N VAL A 79 24.35 6.26 -8.85
CA VAL A 79 24.04 4.83 -8.84
C VAL A 79 22.72 4.55 -9.56
N LEU A 80 21.66 5.32 -9.32
CA LEU A 80 20.32 5.02 -9.84
C LEU A 80 20.12 5.47 -11.30
N ASN A 81 20.72 6.59 -11.72
CA ASN A 81 20.47 7.17 -13.03
C ASN A 81 20.87 6.23 -14.21
N PRO A 82 22.00 5.49 -14.15
CA PRO A 82 22.34 4.52 -15.20
C PRO A 82 21.33 3.38 -15.37
N TRP A 83 20.49 3.13 -14.36
CA TRP A 83 19.53 2.03 -14.36
C TRP A 83 18.21 2.44 -15.00
N GLY A 84 17.95 3.75 -15.16
CA GLY A 84 16.77 4.31 -15.82
C GLY A 84 15.46 3.65 -15.40
N ALA A 85 14.73 3.06 -16.36
CA ALA A 85 13.47 2.36 -16.14
C ALA A 85 13.58 1.15 -15.18
N PHE A 86 14.76 0.55 -15.02
CA PHE A 86 14.96 -0.57 -14.09
C PHE A 86 14.76 -0.16 -12.62
N ASN A 87 14.85 1.13 -12.28
CA ASN A 87 14.50 1.61 -10.95
C ASN A 87 13.04 1.31 -10.57
N ALA A 88 12.15 1.14 -11.55
CA ALA A 88 10.79 0.67 -11.31
C ALA A 88 10.77 -0.77 -10.81
N VAL A 89 11.61 -1.65 -11.36
CA VAL A 89 11.78 -3.02 -10.85
C VAL A 89 12.31 -2.99 -9.42
N LEU A 90 13.28 -2.13 -9.13
CA LEU A 90 13.82 -1.98 -7.78
C LEU A 90 12.75 -1.51 -6.79
N ALA A 91 11.92 -0.53 -7.18
CA ALA A 91 10.80 -0.04 -6.38
C ALA A 91 9.76 -1.15 -6.11
N MET A 92 9.37 -1.91 -7.14
CA MET A 92 8.50 -3.07 -7.02
C MET A 92 9.06 -4.09 -6.03
N LEU A 93 10.34 -4.47 -6.18
CA LEU A 93 11.00 -5.44 -5.32
C LEU A 93 11.13 -4.95 -3.87
N MET A 94 11.36 -3.65 -3.66
CA MET A 94 11.41 -3.05 -2.34
C MET A 94 10.06 -3.17 -1.61
N VAL A 95 8.94 -2.92 -2.30
CA VAL A 95 7.59 -3.12 -1.74
C VAL A 95 7.38 -4.59 -1.36
N VAL A 96 7.72 -5.52 -2.24
CA VAL A 96 7.55 -6.97 -1.99
C VAL A 96 8.44 -7.43 -0.84
N GLY A 97 9.71 -7.02 -0.81
CA GLY A 97 10.71 -7.45 0.17
C GLY A 97 10.41 -6.94 1.57
N LEU A 98 10.11 -5.65 1.70
CA LEU A 98 9.73 -5.06 3.00
C LEU A 98 8.45 -5.68 3.55
N ALA A 99 7.52 -6.07 2.68
CA ALA A 99 6.32 -6.78 3.09
C ALA A 99 6.61 -8.15 3.72
N GLN A 100 7.68 -8.84 3.31
CA GLN A 100 8.03 -10.14 3.89
C GLN A 100 8.49 -10.03 5.35
N VAL A 101 9.07 -8.90 5.74
CA VAL A 101 9.51 -8.63 7.12
C VAL A 101 8.43 -7.95 7.97
N GLY A 102 7.20 -7.88 7.48
CA GLY A 102 6.04 -7.35 8.21
C GLY A 102 5.80 -5.85 8.06
N ILE A 103 6.54 -5.16 7.19
CA ILE A 103 6.24 -3.76 6.86
C ILE A 103 5.00 -3.75 5.97
N ASN A 104 3.98 -3.00 6.37
CA ASN A 104 2.76 -2.90 5.58
C ASN A 104 3.07 -2.26 4.20
N PRO A 105 2.72 -2.90 3.06
CA PRO A 105 3.05 -2.41 1.72
C PRO A 105 2.66 -0.97 1.46
N ILE A 106 1.57 -0.50 2.08
CA ILE A 106 1.09 0.87 1.95
C ILE A 106 2.15 1.90 2.40
N VAL A 107 2.92 1.59 3.45
CA VAL A 107 3.92 2.51 4.00
C VAL A 107 5.04 2.72 2.97
N THR A 108 5.56 1.62 2.43
CA THR A 108 6.60 1.65 1.40
C THR A 108 6.11 2.36 0.15
N VAL A 109 4.89 2.07 -0.31
CA VAL A 109 4.32 2.71 -1.50
C VAL A 109 4.11 4.20 -1.29
N THR A 110 3.54 4.63 -0.16
CA THR A 110 3.34 6.05 0.12
C THR A 110 4.65 6.82 0.16
N LEU A 111 5.70 6.24 0.75
CA LEU A 111 7.03 6.84 0.78
C LEU A 111 7.64 6.93 -0.62
N LEU A 112 7.61 5.84 -1.39
CA LEU A 112 8.20 5.81 -2.74
C LEU A 112 7.44 6.70 -3.75
N VAL A 113 6.12 6.82 -3.63
CA VAL A 113 5.32 7.76 -4.44
C VAL A 113 5.76 9.20 -4.19
N GLY A 114 6.05 9.56 -2.93
CA GLY A 114 6.51 10.90 -2.59
C GLY A 114 7.96 11.16 -3.01
N LEU A 115 8.83 10.14 -2.92
CA LEU A 115 10.26 10.29 -3.14
C LEU A 115 10.67 10.14 -4.61
N LEU A 116 10.29 9.06 -5.30
CA LEU A 116 10.82 8.71 -6.62
C LEU A 116 10.64 9.82 -7.68
N PRO A 117 9.50 10.52 -7.77
CA PRO A 117 9.32 11.59 -8.75
C PRO A 117 10.28 12.77 -8.55
N THR A 118 10.78 12.98 -7.32
CA THR A 118 11.69 14.09 -6.99
C THR A 118 13.12 13.83 -7.44
N LEU A 119 13.47 12.56 -7.68
CA LEU A 119 14.81 12.16 -8.09
C LEU A 119 15.11 12.52 -9.55
N GLY A 120 14.08 12.78 -10.37
CA GLY A 120 14.26 13.18 -11.77
C GLY A 120 15.06 12.18 -12.62
N ILE A 121 14.99 10.89 -12.29
CA ILE A 121 15.75 9.83 -12.97
C ILE A 121 15.28 9.71 -14.41
N GLU A 122 16.21 9.77 -15.36
CA GLU A 122 15.91 9.68 -16.78
C GLU A 122 15.36 8.29 -17.13
N GLY A 123 14.27 8.24 -17.90
CA GLY A 123 13.58 6.98 -18.24
C GLY A 123 12.67 6.40 -17.15
N LEU A 124 12.54 7.05 -15.98
CA LEU A 124 11.58 6.65 -14.94
C LEU A 124 10.34 7.56 -14.96
N SER A 125 9.38 7.26 -15.85
CA SER A 125 8.16 8.07 -15.98
C SER A 125 7.21 7.88 -14.77
N PRO A 126 6.36 8.88 -14.45
CA PRO A 126 5.37 8.75 -13.36
C PRO A 126 4.42 7.55 -13.54
N ALA A 127 4.11 7.19 -14.78
CA ALA A 127 3.31 6.01 -15.10
C ALA A 127 4.05 4.71 -14.71
N LEU A 128 5.34 4.62 -15.01
CA LEU A 128 6.22 3.49 -14.65
C LEU A 128 6.36 3.35 -13.13
N ILE A 129 6.52 4.46 -12.42
CA ILE A 129 6.51 4.50 -10.95
C ILE A 129 5.18 3.96 -10.43
N GLY A 130 4.05 4.52 -10.86
CA GLY A 130 2.73 4.08 -10.42
C GLY A 130 2.47 2.59 -10.68
N ALA A 131 2.79 2.12 -11.89
CA ALA A 131 2.64 0.71 -12.27
C ALA A 131 3.50 -0.21 -11.39
N SER A 132 4.78 0.12 -11.18
CA SER A 132 5.68 -0.70 -10.38
C SER A 132 5.28 -0.81 -8.92
N LEU A 133 4.79 0.28 -8.33
CA LEU A 133 4.32 0.28 -6.95
C LEU A 133 3.02 -0.50 -6.80
N MET A 134 2.10 -0.39 -7.77
CA MET A 134 0.85 -1.17 -7.78
C MET A 134 1.13 -2.67 -7.96
N VAL A 135 2.03 -3.04 -8.85
CA VAL A 135 2.47 -4.42 -9.04
C VAL A 135 3.15 -4.94 -7.78
N GLY A 136 4.08 -4.18 -7.21
CA GLY A 136 4.78 -4.54 -5.97
C GLY A 136 3.81 -4.75 -4.82
N TRP A 137 2.79 -3.89 -4.69
CA TRP A 137 1.72 -4.04 -3.72
C TRP A 137 0.94 -5.34 -3.93
N ALA A 138 0.48 -5.62 -5.15
CA ALA A 138 -0.29 -6.83 -5.46
C ALA A 138 0.51 -8.10 -5.12
N LEU A 139 1.77 -8.15 -5.55
CA LEU A 139 2.67 -9.27 -5.23
C LEU A 139 2.93 -9.40 -3.73
N ALA A 140 3.06 -8.28 -3.01
CA ALA A 140 3.22 -8.28 -1.56
C ALA A 140 2.00 -8.87 -0.83
N LEU A 141 0.78 -8.50 -1.23
CA LEU A 141 -0.46 -9.04 -0.65
C LEU A 141 -0.62 -10.55 -0.88
N MET A 142 -0.15 -11.06 -2.01
CA MET A 142 -0.23 -12.49 -2.33
C MET A 142 0.86 -13.33 -1.63
N SER A 143 2.04 -12.75 -1.43
CA SER A 143 3.24 -13.46 -0.97
C SER A 143 3.44 -13.41 0.55
N SER A 144 3.19 -12.26 1.16
CA SER A 144 3.60 -12.04 2.55
C SER A 144 2.60 -12.67 3.53
N PRO A 145 3.08 -13.57 4.42
CA PRO A 145 2.26 -14.18 5.46
C PRO A 145 1.86 -13.18 6.56
N MET A 146 2.48 -11.99 6.58
CA MET A 146 2.28 -10.97 7.61
C MET A 146 1.15 -10.00 7.24
N THR A 147 0.63 -10.06 6.02
CA THR A 147 -0.44 -9.17 5.58
C THR A 147 -1.78 -9.54 6.22
N ALA A 148 -2.60 -8.52 6.54
CA ALA A 148 -3.91 -8.74 7.14
C ALA A 148 -4.79 -9.66 6.29
N SER A 149 -4.79 -9.45 4.96
CA SER A 149 -5.52 -10.30 4.01
C SER A 149 -5.13 -11.78 4.13
N MET A 150 -3.83 -12.06 4.27
CA MET A 150 -3.34 -13.42 4.40
C MET A 150 -3.66 -14.04 5.76
N LEU A 151 -3.54 -13.27 6.85
CA LEU A 151 -3.90 -13.72 8.19
C LEU A 151 -5.39 -14.03 8.31
N ILE A 152 -6.25 -13.21 7.69
CA ILE A 152 -7.69 -13.45 7.59
C ILE A 152 -7.95 -14.73 6.79
N LEU A 153 -7.33 -14.88 5.62
CA LEU A 153 -7.47 -16.07 4.78
C LEU A 153 -7.02 -17.35 5.51
N SER A 154 -5.92 -17.27 6.25
CA SER A 154 -5.41 -18.36 7.08
C SER A 154 -6.41 -18.79 8.15
N ARG A 155 -7.09 -17.83 8.81
CA ARG A 155 -8.14 -18.12 9.80
C ARG A 155 -9.37 -18.77 9.17
N PHE A 156 -9.78 -18.33 7.98
CA PHE A 156 -10.94 -18.89 7.29
C PHE A 156 -10.69 -20.30 6.73
N THR A 157 -9.48 -20.55 6.22
CA THR A 157 -9.13 -21.82 5.58
C THR A 157 -8.55 -22.85 6.56
N GLY A 158 -8.12 -22.42 7.75
CA GLY A 158 -7.37 -23.25 8.69
C GLY A 158 -5.94 -23.57 8.24
N VAL A 159 -5.49 -23.06 7.09
CA VAL A 159 -4.15 -23.30 6.54
C VAL A 159 -3.19 -22.20 7.03
N PRO A 160 -1.96 -22.51 7.48
CA PRO A 160 -1.01 -21.51 7.92
C PRO A 160 -0.70 -20.46 6.83
N ALA A 161 -0.67 -19.18 7.19
CA ALA A 161 -0.37 -18.06 6.29
C ALA A 161 0.94 -18.25 5.50
N GLN A 162 1.98 -18.81 6.13
CA GLN A 162 3.25 -19.13 5.49
C GLN A 162 3.12 -20.17 4.39
N GLN A 163 2.25 -21.16 4.57
CA GLN A 163 2.00 -22.20 3.58
C GLN A 163 1.29 -21.62 2.36
N ILE A 164 0.29 -20.76 2.56
CA ILE A 164 -0.41 -20.11 1.45
C ILE A 164 0.55 -19.16 0.71
N GLY A 165 1.29 -18.32 1.45
CA GLY A 165 2.13 -17.26 0.87
C GLY A 165 3.35 -17.80 0.14
N TYR A 166 4.06 -18.74 0.75
CA TYR A 166 5.31 -19.25 0.18
C TYR A 166 5.15 -20.54 -0.61
N ARG A 167 4.29 -21.47 -0.19
CA ARG A 167 4.19 -22.77 -0.88
C ARG A 167 3.20 -22.72 -2.03
N TRP A 168 2.03 -22.11 -1.84
CA TRP A 168 1.01 -22.03 -2.89
C TRP A 168 1.33 -20.91 -3.88
N ASN A 169 1.58 -19.69 -3.38
CA ASN A 169 1.91 -18.55 -4.23
C ASN A 169 3.38 -18.49 -4.66
N GLY A 170 4.28 -19.29 -4.08
CA GLY A 170 5.71 -19.25 -4.42
C GLY A 170 6.01 -19.49 -5.89
N ARG A 171 5.40 -20.49 -6.52
CA ARG A 171 5.61 -20.78 -7.95
C ARG A 171 5.09 -19.65 -8.84
N PHE A 172 3.96 -19.06 -8.47
CA PHE A 172 3.41 -17.89 -9.15
C PHE A 172 4.37 -16.70 -9.03
N LEU A 173 4.84 -16.38 -7.82
CA LEU A 173 5.80 -15.29 -7.58
C LEU A 173 7.11 -15.49 -8.35
N LEU A 174 7.66 -16.70 -8.34
CA LEU A 174 8.90 -17.03 -9.06
C LEU A 174 8.75 -16.87 -10.58
N ALA A 175 7.54 -17.01 -11.13
CA ALA A 175 7.27 -16.75 -12.54
C ALA A 175 6.93 -15.28 -12.82
N SER A 176 6.09 -14.66 -11.98
CA SER A 176 5.59 -13.31 -12.18
C SER A 176 6.65 -12.24 -11.96
N ILE A 177 7.51 -12.37 -10.94
CA ILE A 177 8.57 -11.39 -10.67
C ILE A 177 9.50 -11.19 -11.88
N PRO A 178 10.13 -12.24 -12.45
CA PRO A 178 11.00 -12.05 -13.62
C PRO A 178 10.23 -11.62 -14.86
N LEU A 179 9.00 -12.11 -15.06
CA LEU A 179 8.16 -11.70 -16.18
C LEU A 179 7.83 -10.20 -16.13
N LEU A 180 7.43 -9.70 -14.96
CA LEU A 180 7.10 -8.30 -14.74
C LEU A 180 8.35 -7.42 -14.75
N ALA A 181 9.48 -7.91 -14.20
CA ALA A 181 10.76 -7.23 -14.28
C ALA A 181 11.22 -7.05 -15.74
N ALA A 182 11.11 -8.10 -16.56
CA ALA A 182 11.40 -8.04 -17.99
C ALA A 182 10.45 -7.08 -18.72
N TRP A 183 9.16 -7.09 -18.36
CA TRP A 183 8.19 -6.16 -18.92
C TRP A 183 8.51 -4.70 -18.58
N PHE A 184 8.87 -4.38 -17.33
CA PHE A 184 9.29 -3.04 -16.94
C PHE A 184 10.58 -2.59 -17.65
N ALA A 185 11.53 -3.51 -17.85
CA ALA A 185 12.78 -3.21 -18.55
C ALA A 185 12.58 -2.97 -20.06
N TRP A 186 11.56 -3.58 -20.67
CA TRP A 186 11.25 -3.44 -22.10
C TRP A 186 10.15 -2.40 -22.39
N SER A 187 9.48 -1.90 -21.35
CA SER A 187 8.30 -1.05 -21.50
C SER A 187 8.67 0.26 -22.22
N PRO A 188 7.95 0.66 -23.29
CA PRO A 188 8.28 1.83 -24.09
C PRO A 188 7.71 3.15 -23.53
N PHE A 189 7.31 3.19 -22.25
CA PHE A 189 6.72 4.38 -21.61
C PHE A 189 7.76 5.37 -21.08
#